data_AF-A0A6C0CHS5-F1
#
_entry.id   AF-A0A6C0CHS5-F1
#
_cell.length_a   1.000
_cell.length_b   1.000
_cell.length_c   1.000
_cell.angle_alpha   90.00
_cell.angle_beta   90.00
_cell.angle_gamma   90.00
#
_symmetry.space_group_name_H-M   'P 1'
#
loop_
_entity.id
_entity.type
_entity.pdbx_description
1 polymer ?
#
loop_
_entity_poly.entity_id
_entity_poly.type
_entity_poly.pdbx_seq_one_letter_code
_entity_poly.pdbx_strand_id
1 'polypeptide(L)'
;MTDFQSAFDTNTSGINTTLTTQLSSVQQWANIPGSLVKASSSQAGYLWGFNSVNKVYVCQQPCTGQWTEVNLSKLSPTQTQQTGCYGTPVTTSPRNFFYPTPWHQYLAQFGNNNPNYVSTSLDGAKALCAKNTGCRGIFSWTNPNGKVFTVWDQDPTLGNLAENDTPAQDASKSGTFIPIARCPPPPPPANVTILDIVTDETNVYMLFSNGSATFLATKTANNQTDWSMNPVGNPTFAPVNIFSTHTYIWLQSATNQKVKIPKPVNMTNSMPVADTSVKITSSSATALYGVDGTGKAMKSDETLQTGWAPVSGLAGTAVKSLVGDLDQQGLFIIDNNSRVSECVGDCSTNKTVPVNTQGYLPLYMTADPSTKQLWMTSSTSGSVGNIFNRVGNPDYSSILNTVTPLDQNRDKVVGDVKDEYNKQTQVMTVNKQIGDFHDLFAKIFGDATKATQVTNTEISKVETDVVGKQMQLKTITNIEPIIQKFVVTLATAALVYAVFSFLGWIVHAIVLVVIAVGIYLSLNNDISLSSLWARLP
;
A
#
# COMPACT_ATOMS: atom_id res chain seq x y z
N MET A 1 19.65 -50.40 -0.18
CA MET A 1 19.81 -49.11 -0.88
C MET A 1 18.52 -48.62 -1.53
N THR A 2 17.76 -49.46 -2.23
CA THR A 2 16.50 -49.07 -2.90
C THR A 2 15.41 -48.57 -1.94
N ASP A 3 15.34 -49.09 -0.72
CA ASP A 3 14.33 -48.72 0.27
C ASP A 3 14.51 -47.29 0.81
N PHE A 4 15.74 -46.93 1.21
CA PHE A 4 16.11 -45.58 1.67
C PHE A 4 15.87 -44.50 0.61
N GLN A 5 16.21 -44.79 -0.65
CA GLN A 5 15.97 -43.86 -1.76
C GLN A 5 14.47 -43.59 -1.91
N SER A 6 13.64 -44.64 -1.88
CA SER A 6 12.19 -44.48 -2.00
C SER A 6 11.58 -43.69 -0.83
N ALA A 7 12.08 -43.90 0.40
CA ALA A 7 11.64 -43.19 1.59
C ALA A 7 12.05 -41.71 1.55
N PHE A 8 13.27 -41.42 1.12
CA PHE A 8 13.77 -40.05 0.93
C PHE A 8 12.97 -39.31 -0.16
N ASP A 9 12.74 -39.95 -1.30
CA ASP A 9 12.00 -39.37 -2.42
C ASP A 9 10.53 -39.13 -2.05
N THR A 10 9.91 -40.06 -1.31
CA THR A 10 8.54 -39.91 -0.82
C THR A 10 8.41 -38.70 0.11
N ASN A 11 9.28 -38.58 1.12
CA ASN A 11 9.28 -37.45 2.05
C ASN A 11 9.54 -36.13 1.31
N THR A 12 10.49 -36.11 0.38
CA THR A 12 10.82 -34.93 -0.43
C THR A 12 9.65 -34.51 -1.31
N SER A 13 8.97 -35.47 -1.95
CA SER A 13 7.77 -35.17 -2.76
C SER A 13 6.61 -34.66 -1.91
N GLY A 14 6.44 -35.17 -0.69
CA GLY A 14 5.41 -34.72 0.25
C GLY A 14 5.64 -33.27 0.70
N ILE A 15 6.89 -32.92 1.02
CA ILE A 15 7.30 -31.54 1.33
C ILE A 15 7.03 -30.63 0.12
N ASN A 16 7.51 -31.01 -1.07
CA ASN A 16 7.35 -30.21 -2.28
C ASN A 16 5.88 -30.02 -2.66
N THR A 17 5.06 -31.05 -2.56
CA THR A 17 3.63 -30.99 -2.85
C THR A 17 2.91 -30.07 -1.86
N THR A 18 3.21 -30.19 -0.57
CA THR A 18 2.61 -29.35 0.48
C THR A 18 3.00 -27.88 0.31
N LEU A 19 4.29 -27.61 0.05
CA LEU A 19 4.77 -26.25 -0.23
C LEU A 19 4.16 -25.68 -1.51
N THR A 20 4.08 -26.47 -2.57
CA THR A 20 3.59 -25.99 -3.86
C THR A 20 2.08 -25.77 -3.86
N THR A 21 1.31 -26.56 -3.12
CA THR A 21 -0.16 -26.42 -3.06
C THR A 21 -0.61 -25.40 -2.03
N GLN A 22 -0.09 -25.46 -0.79
CA GLN A 22 -0.57 -24.61 0.29
C GLN A 22 0.12 -23.25 0.30
N LEU A 23 1.45 -23.20 0.12
CA LEU A 23 2.19 -21.93 0.17
C LEU A 23 1.87 -21.02 -1.03
N SER A 24 1.67 -21.61 -2.21
CA SER A 24 1.31 -20.83 -3.42
C SER A 24 -0.08 -20.21 -3.30
N SER A 25 -1.06 -20.92 -2.72
CA SER A 25 -2.42 -20.40 -2.53
C SER A 25 -2.48 -19.24 -1.53
N VAL A 26 -1.59 -19.23 -0.54
CA VAL A 26 -1.59 -18.30 0.58
C VAL A 26 -0.82 -17.01 0.29
N GLN A 27 0.14 -17.04 -0.63
CA GLN A 27 0.95 -15.87 -1.03
C GLN A 27 0.46 -15.18 -2.33
N GLN A 28 -0.57 -15.71 -2.97
CA GLN A 28 -1.10 -15.14 -4.22
C GLN A 28 -2.02 -13.94 -3.97
N TRP A 29 -1.93 -12.96 -4.87
CA TRP A 29 -2.89 -11.88 -4.91
C TRP A 29 -4.17 -12.39 -5.57
N ALA A 30 -5.29 -12.37 -4.85
CA ALA A 30 -6.57 -12.67 -5.44
C ALA A 30 -7.08 -11.42 -6.17
N ASN A 31 -7.44 -11.58 -7.45
CA ASN A 31 -7.99 -10.49 -8.26
C ASN A 31 -9.47 -10.30 -7.91
N ILE A 32 -9.80 -9.12 -7.37
CA ILE A 32 -11.15 -8.75 -6.99
C ILE A 32 -11.78 -7.97 -8.15
N PRO A 33 -13.01 -8.33 -8.59
CA PRO A 33 -13.68 -7.61 -9.65
C PRO A 33 -13.84 -6.12 -9.34
N GLY A 34 -13.67 -5.26 -10.35
CA GLY A 34 -13.86 -3.82 -10.22
C GLY A 34 -12.76 -2.97 -10.86
N SER A 35 -13.00 -1.65 -10.88
CA SER A 35 -12.07 -0.67 -11.43
C SER A 35 -11.95 0.51 -10.47
N LEU A 36 -10.97 0.48 -9.57
CA LEU A 36 -10.75 1.52 -8.57
C LEU A 36 -9.38 2.18 -8.76
N VAL A 37 -9.32 3.49 -8.53
CA VAL A 37 -8.07 4.25 -8.47
C VAL A 37 -7.40 4.01 -7.12
N LYS A 38 -8.18 4.14 -6.04
CA LYS A 38 -7.73 3.94 -4.66
C LYS A 38 -8.77 3.13 -3.90
N ALA A 39 -8.29 2.27 -3.02
CA ALA A 39 -9.10 1.59 -2.02
C ALA A 39 -8.48 1.79 -0.63
N SER A 40 -9.31 1.88 0.40
CA SER A 40 -8.93 2.04 1.81
C SER A 40 -9.78 1.10 2.67
N SER A 41 -9.12 0.25 3.44
CA SER A 41 -9.77 -0.75 4.29
C SER A 41 -10.00 -0.19 5.69
N SER A 42 -11.22 -0.32 6.19
CA SER A 42 -11.58 0.08 7.55
C SER A 42 -11.59 -1.12 8.48
N GLN A 43 -11.15 -0.93 9.72
CA GLN A 43 -11.30 -1.93 10.78
C GLN A 43 -12.77 -2.21 11.14
N ALA A 44 -13.72 -1.37 10.68
CA ALA A 44 -15.15 -1.63 10.79
C ALA A 44 -15.64 -2.78 9.88
N GLY A 45 -14.75 -3.43 9.12
CA GLY A 45 -15.10 -4.55 8.24
C GLY A 45 -15.59 -4.10 6.87
N TYR A 46 -15.14 -2.95 6.37
CA TYR A 46 -15.56 -2.39 5.09
C TYR A 46 -14.38 -1.86 4.29
N LEU A 47 -14.42 -2.12 2.99
CA LEU A 47 -13.51 -1.57 2.00
C LEU A 47 -14.19 -0.45 1.25
N TRP A 48 -13.56 0.73 1.23
CA TRP A 48 -14.04 1.91 0.52
C TRP A 48 -13.10 2.24 -0.62
N GLY A 49 -13.63 2.74 -1.72
CA GLY A 49 -12.79 3.18 -2.83
C GLY A 49 -13.53 4.04 -3.82
N PHE A 50 -12.78 4.61 -4.76
CA PHE A 50 -13.36 5.37 -5.86
C PHE A 50 -12.70 5.00 -7.19
N ASN A 51 -13.44 5.20 -8.29
CA ASN A 51 -12.97 4.92 -9.64
C ASN A 51 -12.54 6.20 -10.39
N SER A 52 -12.03 6.03 -11.61
CA SER A 52 -11.59 7.13 -12.47
C SER A 52 -12.73 8.04 -12.96
N VAL A 53 -13.98 7.64 -12.76
CA VAL A 53 -15.20 8.40 -13.11
C VAL A 53 -15.79 9.09 -11.87
N ASN A 54 -15.02 9.23 -10.78
CA ASN A 54 -15.44 9.88 -9.53
C ASN A 54 -16.64 9.23 -8.83
N LYS A 55 -16.91 7.95 -9.10
CA LYS A 55 -17.89 7.18 -8.34
C LYS A 55 -17.23 6.51 -7.15
N VAL A 56 -17.93 6.52 -6.02
CA VAL A 56 -17.47 5.93 -4.75
C VAL A 56 -18.21 4.63 -4.52
N TYR A 57 -17.47 3.62 -4.09
CA TYR A 57 -17.99 2.29 -3.81
C TYR A 57 -17.61 1.85 -2.40
N VAL A 58 -18.50 1.06 -1.81
CA VAL A 58 -18.27 0.39 -0.54
C VAL A 58 -18.52 -1.12 -0.72
N CYS A 59 -17.72 -1.93 -0.03
CA CYS A 59 -17.84 -3.38 -0.03
C CYS A 59 -17.62 -3.90 1.39
N GLN A 60 -18.52 -4.75 1.88
CA GLN A 60 -18.34 -5.38 3.19
C GLN A 60 -17.27 -6.47 3.10
N GLN A 61 -16.38 -6.54 4.09
CA GLN A 61 -15.37 -7.59 4.18
C GLN A 61 -15.99 -8.90 4.69
N PRO A 62 -15.60 -10.08 4.16
CA PRO A 62 -14.64 -10.28 3.08
C PRO A 62 -15.18 -9.81 1.71
N CYS A 63 -14.46 -8.90 1.06
CA CYS A 63 -14.91 -8.30 -0.19
C CYS A 63 -14.48 -9.16 -1.38
N THR A 64 -15.46 -9.74 -2.08
CA THR A 64 -15.25 -10.55 -3.29
C THR A 64 -15.72 -9.86 -4.56
N GLY A 65 -15.85 -8.52 -4.52
CA GLY A 65 -16.30 -7.70 -5.65
C GLY A 65 -17.78 -7.28 -5.57
N GLN A 66 -18.45 -7.49 -4.44
CA GLN A 66 -19.83 -7.07 -4.18
C GLN A 66 -19.91 -5.56 -3.88
N TRP A 67 -19.49 -4.74 -4.84
CA TRP A 67 -19.44 -3.29 -4.71
C TRP A 67 -20.83 -2.66 -4.72
N THR A 68 -21.11 -1.85 -3.71
CA THR A 68 -22.30 -1.00 -3.68
C THR A 68 -21.89 0.44 -3.97
N GLU A 69 -22.46 1.03 -5.02
CA GLU A 69 -22.23 2.45 -5.35
C GLU A 69 -22.86 3.35 -4.28
N VAL A 70 -22.08 4.30 -3.78
CA VAL A 70 -22.52 5.27 -2.77
C VAL A 70 -23.10 6.48 -3.48
N ASN A 71 -24.33 6.84 -3.12
CA ASN A 71 -24.99 8.00 -3.69
C ASN A 71 -24.37 9.32 -3.18
N LEU A 72 -23.73 10.06 -4.08
CA LEU A 72 -23.07 11.34 -3.78
C LEU A 72 -23.93 12.57 -4.05
N SER A 73 -25.21 12.41 -4.44
CA SER A 73 -26.10 13.56 -4.73
C SER A 73 -26.26 14.54 -3.55
N LYS A 74 -26.08 14.06 -2.32
CA LYS A 74 -26.10 14.89 -1.10
C LYS A 74 -24.82 15.71 -0.88
N LEU A 75 -23.75 15.46 -1.64
CA LEU A 75 -22.46 16.14 -1.50
C LEU A 75 -22.33 17.39 -2.37
N SER A 76 -23.28 17.65 -3.26
CA SER A 76 -23.36 18.94 -3.91
C SER A 76 -23.70 19.97 -2.84
N PRO A 77 -22.83 20.97 -2.57
CA PRO A 77 -23.22 22.05 -1.68
C PRO A 77 -24.51 22.62 -2.26
N THR A 78 -25.57 22.65 -1.45
CA THR A 78 -26.77 23.40 -1.79
C THR A 78 -26.25 24.78 -2.11
N GLN A 79 -26.26 25.18 -3.39
CA GLN A 79 -25.96 26.56 -3.73
C GLN A 79 -26.89 27.36 -2.83
N THR A 80 -26.31 28.19 -1.96
CA THR A 80 -27.07 29.24 -1.29
C THR A 80 -27.97 29.82 -2.37
N GLN A 81 -29.30 29.66 -2.20
CA GLN A 81 -30.26 30.24 -3.12
C GLN A 81 -29.77 31.66 -3.38
N GLN A 82 -29.53 31.95 -4.65
CA GLN A 82 -29.06 33.23 -5.13
C GLN A 82 -30.14 34.26 -4.73
N THR A 83 -30.04 34.82 -3.53
CA THR A 83 -30.81 35.98 -3.10
C THR A 83 -30.27 37.15 -3.91
N GLY A 84 -30.77 37.29 -5.14
CA GLY A 84 -30.18 38.20 -6.11
C GLY A 84 -30.94 38.35 -7.42
N CYS A 85 -32.26 38.22 -7.41
CA CYS A 85 -33.11 38.84 -8.45
C CYS A 85 -34.03 39.88 -7.76
N TYR A 86 -33.47 40.82 -6.99
CA TYR A 86 -34.13 42.08 -6.62
C TYR A 86 -33.28 43.23 -7.14
N GLY A 87 -33.75 43.89 -8.20
CA GLY A 87 -33.15 45.13 -8.65
C GLY A 87 -33.27 46.17 -7.54
N THR A 88 -32.14 46.66 -7.04
CA THR A 88 -32.10 47.87 -6.21
C THR A 88 -32.51 49.05 -7.09
N PRO A 89 -33.50 49.88 -6.70
CA PRO A 89 -33.73 51.14 -7.37
C PRO A 89 -32.49 52.01 -7.19
N VAL A 90 -31.96 52.53 -8.31
CA VAL A 90 -30.94 53.57 -8.30
C VAL A 90 -31.57 54.82 -7.67
N THR A 91 -31.28 55.10 -6.41
CA THR A 91 -31.61 56.39 -5.79
C THR A 91 -30.53 57.40 -6.17
N THR A 92 -30.87 58.31 -7.07
CA THR A 92 -30.13 59.55 -7.24
C THR A 92 -30.24 60.40 -5.96
N SER A 93 -29.08 60.74 -5.38
CA SER A 93 -28.75 61.81 -4.43
C SER A 93 -29.77 62.21 -3.32
N PRO A 94 -29.40 62.12 -2.02
CA PRO A 94 -30.25 62.62 -0.94
C PRO A 94 -30.11 64.14 -0.77
N ARG A 95 -31.22 64.88 -0.91
CA ARG A 95 -31.38 66.15 -0.20
C ARG A 95 -31.87 65.86 1.21
N ASN A 96 -31.10 66.31 2.19
CA ASN A 96 -31.36 66.24 3.62
C ASN A 96 -32.76 66.78 3.97
N PHE A 97 -33.55 65.98 4.70
CA PHE A 97 -34.47 66.49 5.71
C PHE A 97 -34.42 65.59 6.95
N PHE A 98 -34.31 66.26 8.08
CA PHE A 98 -34.10 65.74 9.42
C PHE A 98 -35.46 65.60 10.16
N TYR A 99 -35.50 64.68 11.14
CA TYR A 99 -36.42 64.55 12.30
C TYR A 99 -37.64 63.57 12.24
N PRO A 100 -38.09 63.04 13.41
CA PRO A 100 -38.25 61.60 13.67
C PRO A 100 -39.67 61.09 14.04
N THR A 101 -39.80 59.76 14.23
CA THR A 101 -40.90 58.97 14.89
C THR A 101 -42.12 58.52 14.02
N PRO A 102 -42.97 57.56 14.47
CA PRO A 102 -42.92 56.16 14.06
C PRO A 102 -44.09 55.67 13.19
N TRP A 103 -43.86 54.53 12.54
CA TRP A 103 -44.63 53.80 11.54
C TRP A 103 -46.06 53.33 11.93
N HIS A 104 -47.02 54.22 12.06
CA HIS A 104 -48.45 53.86 11.94
C HIS A 104 -49.24 55.02 11.33
N GLN A 105 -49.62 54.90 10.05
CA GLN A 105 -50.75 55.57 9.34
C GLN A 105 -50.42 55.91 7.86
N TYR A 106 -50.23 54.91 6.99
CA TYR A 106 -50.14 55.20 5.53
C TYR A 106 -50.85 54.18 4.63
N LEU A 107 -51.96 53.59 5.08
CA LEU A 107 -52.83 52.76 4.22
C LEU A 107 -54.32 53.15 4.28
N ALA A 108 -54.60 54.44 4.49
CA ALA A 108 -55.98 54.96 4.51
C ALA A 108 -56.25 56.10 3.50
N GLN A 109 -55.38 56.33 2.50
CA GLN A 109 -55.58 57.42 1.52
C GLN A 109 -55.64 57.03 0.05
N PHE A 110 -55.63 55.74 -0.31
CA PHE A 110 -55.82 55.30 -1.70
C PHE A 110 -57.19 54.64 -1.98
N GLY A 111 -58.07 54.54 -0.98
CA GLY A 111 -59.32 53.79 -1.10
C GLY A 111 -60.57 54.57 -1.54
N ASN A 112 -60.59 55.91 -1.49
CA ASN A 112 -61.89 56.62 -1.50
C ASN A 112 -62.22 57.51 -2.71
N ASN A 113 -61.35 57.67 -3.72
CA ASN A 113 -61.64 58.61 -4.83
C ASN A 113 -61.59 58.01 -6.24
N ASN A 114 -61.67 56.69 -6.42
CA ASN A 114 -61.78 56.08 -7.75
C ASN A 114 -62.80 54.93 -7.79
N PRO A 115 -63.94 55.06 -8.50
CA PRO A 115 -65.02 54.07 -8.50
C PRO A 115 -64.69 52.73 -9.19
N ASN A 116 -63.46 52.56 -9.70
CA ASN A 116 -63.04 51.39 -10.47
C ASN A 116 -62.33 50.28 -9.67
N TYR A 117 -62.19 50.41 -8.34
CA TYR A 117 -61.52 49.43 -7.48
C TYR A 117 -62.40 48.96 -6.32
N VAL A 118 -62.40 47.66 -6.04
CA VAL A 118 -63.11 47.06 -4.89
C VAL A 118 -62.10 46.28 -4.04
N SER A 119 -62.04 46.54 -2.74
CA SER A 119 -61.25 45.72 -1.81
C SER A 119 -62.09 44.55 -1.30
N THR A 120 -61.59 43.32 -1.44
CA THR A 120 -62.13 42.16 -0.71
C THR A 120 -61.05 41.59 0.21
N SER A 121 -61.48 41.12 1.38
CA SER A 121 -60.64 40.58 2.45
C SER A 121 -60.97 39.10 2.62
N LEU A 122 -59.98 38.24 2.40
CA LEU A 122 -59.99 36.86 2.86
C LEU A 122 -58.69 36.64 3.64
N ASP A 123 -58.84 36.30 4.92
CA ASP A 123 -57.81 35.86 5.86
C ASP A 123 -56.43 36.55 5.73
N GLY A 124 -56.41 37.84 6.01
CA GLY A 124 -55.17 38.59 6.28
C GLY A 124 -54.40 39.08 5.04
N ALA A 125 -54.85 38.81 3.82
CA ALA A 125 -54.29 39.39 2.60
C ALA A 125 -55.24 40.45 2.00
N LYS A 126 -54.73 41.65 1.70
CA LYS A 126 -55.46 42.68 0.95
C LYS A 126 -54.97 42.72 -0.50
N ALA A 127 -55.87 42.52 -1.45
CA ALA A 127 -55.60 42.67 -2.88
C ALA A 127 -56.32 43.89 -3.45
N LEU A 128 -55.68 44.56 -4.41
CA LEU A 128 -56.29 45.59 -5.27
C LEU A 128 -56.62 44.95 -6.61
N CYS A 129 -57.91 44.83 -6.94
CA CYS A 129 -58.35 44.34 -8.25
C CYS A 129 -59.11 45.44 -9.01
N ALA A 130 -58.75 45.64 -10.27
CA ALA A 130 -59.50 46.49 -11.20
C ALA A 130 -60.74 45.73 -11.69
N LYS A 131 -61.90 46.39 -11.74
CA LYS A 131 -63.09 45.79 -12.37
C LYS A 131 -62.81 45.53 -13.86
N ASN A 132 -62.84 44.25 -14.25
CA ASN A 132 -62.88 43.71 -15.62
C ASN A 132 -61.57 43.31 -16.33
N THR A 133 -60.42 43.19 -15.65
CA THR A 133 -59.18 42.70 -16.31
C THR A 133 -58.42 41.57 -15.60
N GLY A 134 -59.01 40.97 -14.57
CA GLY A 134 -58.38 39.89 -13.80
C GLY A 134 -57.25 40.40 -12.89
N CYS A 135 -57.03 39.76 -11.74
CA CYS A 135 -56.01 40.19 -10.80
C CYS A 135 -54.64 39.67 -11.27
N ARG A 136 -53.71 40.57 -11.60
CA ARG A 136 -52.29 40.22 -11.86
C ARG A 136 -51.44 40.58 -10.64
N GLY A 137 -50.89 39.57 -9.98
CA GLY A 137 -50.00 39.77 -8.84
C GLY A 137 -49.28 38.49 -8.45
N ILE A 138 -48.06 38.65 -7.92
CA ILE A 138 -47.29 37.57 -7.31
C ILE A 138 -47.75 37.46 -5.86
N PHE A 139 -48.30 36.31 -5.49
CA PHE A 139 -48.65 36.01 -4.10
C PHE A 139 -47.49 35.29 -3.47
N SER A 140 -46.93 35.86 -2.40
CA SER A 140 -45.98 35.15 -1.54
C SER A 140 -46.52 35.16 -0.11
N TRP A 141 -46.56 33.99 0.50
CA TRP A 141 -46.81 33.89 1.94
C TRP A 141 -45.79 32.95 2.58
N THR A 142 -45.51 33.21 3.85
CA THR A 142 -44.57 32.44 4.65
C THR A 142 -45.37 31.60 5.63
N ASN A 143 -45.14 30.29 5.66
CA ASN A 143 -45.77 29.46 6.69
C ASN A 143 -45.11 29.69 8.07
N PRO A 144 -45.69 29.19 9.17
CA PRO A 144 -45.14 29.34 10.51
C PRO A 144 -43.73 28.76 10.72
N ASN A 145 -43.27 27.91 9.79
CA ASN A 145 -41.93 27.31 9.80
C ASN A 145 -40.92 28.08 8.91
N GLY A 146 -41.27 29.30 8.48
CA GLY A 146 -40.37 30.18 7.73
C GLY A 146 -40.22 29.86 6.23
N LYS A 147 -40.99 28.93 5.67
CA LYS A 147 -40.96 28.63 4.23
C LYS A 147 -41.88 29.57 3.46
N VAL A 148 -41.31 30.28 2.49
CA VAL A 148 -42.05 31.15 1.56
C VAL A 148 -42.54 30.33 0.36
N PHE A 149 -43.84 30.43 0.07
CA PHE A 149 -44.46 29.85 -1.12
C PHE A 149 -44.87 30.96 -2.07
N THR A 150 -44.52 30.82 -3.34
CA THR A 150 -44.89 31.78 -4.38
C THR A 150 -45.63 31.06 -5.50
N VAL A 151 -46.83 31.54 -5.84
CA VAL A 151 -47.62 31.01 -6.97
C VAL A 151 -47.61 32.04 -8.10
N TRP A 152 -47.38 31.55 -9.32
CA TRP A 152 -47.56 32.30 -10.57
C TRP A 152 -48.81 31.78 -11.26
N ASP A 153 -49.75 32.68 -11.57
CA ASP A 153 -50.86 32.35 -12.45
C ASP A 153 -50.58 32.95 -13.84
N GLN A 154 -50.45 32.08 -14.83
CA GLN A 154 -50.44 32.43 -16.24
C GLN A 154 -51.54 31.62 -16.90
N ASP A 155 -52.71 32.24 -17.09
CA ASP A 155 -53.69 31.73 -18.05
C ASP A 155 -53.41 32.36 -19.44
N PRO A 156 -53.11 31.57 -20.48
CA PRO A 156 -52.95 32.04 -21.84
C PRO A 156 -54.20 31.68 -22.67
N THR A 157 -55.37 32.21 -22.35
CA THR A 157 -56.52 32.12 -23.27
C THR A 157 -57.34 33.42 -23.26
N LEU A 158 -57.21 34.20 -24.34
CA LEU A 158 -58.31 34.90 -25.04
C LEU A 158 -57.72 35.68 -26.22
N GLY A 159 -57.99 35.17 -27.42
CA GLY A 159 -57.62 35.78 -28.69
C GLY A 159 -58.57 36.90 -29.11
N ASN A 160 -58.05 37.74 -30.00
CA ASN A 160 -58.75 38.48 -31.05
C ASN A 160 -60.16 39.01 -30.74
N LEU A 161 -60.24 40.29 -30.39
CA LEU A 161 -61.24 41.19 -30.98
C LEU A 161 -60.55 42.50 -31.37
N ALA A 162 -60.50 42.73 -32.68
CA ALA A 162 -60.21 44.02 -33.27
C ALA A 162 -61.49 44.84 -33.28
N GLU A 163 -61.46 46.10 -32.85
CA GLU A 163 -62.29 47.13 -33.45
C GLU A 163 -61.76 48.54 -33.20
N ASN A 164 -62.03 49.39 -34.18
CA ASN A 164 -61.55 50.74 -34.39
C ASN A 164 -62.00 51.71 -33.30
N ASP A 165 -61.12 52.65 -32.92
CA ASP A 165 -61.45 54.08 -32.88
C ASP A 165 -60.18 54.95 -32.74
N THR A 166 -60.20 56.11 -33.40
CA THR A 166 -59.08 57.07 -33.54
C THR A 166 -59.19 58.20 -32.48
N PRO A 167 -58.30 59.22 -32.46
CA PRO A 167 -57.17 59.30 -31.55
C PRO A 167 -57.33 60.43 -30.51
N ALA A 168 -57.21 60.12 -29.22
CA ALA A 168 -57.01 61.15 -28.20
C ALA A 168 -55.50 61.38 -28.03
N GLN A 169 -55.05 62.56 -28.48
CA GLN A 169 -53.79 63.16 -28.09
C GLN A 169 -53.73 63.27 -26.57
N ASP A 170 -52.71 62.69 -25.93
CA ASP A 170 -51.96 63.42 -24.91
C ASP A 170 -50.67 62.72 -24.46
N ALA A 171 -49.67 63.58 -24.25
CA ALA A 171 -48.45 63.38 -23.49
C ALA A 171 -47.47 62.27 -23.93
N SER A 172 -46.43 62.72 -24.63
CA SER A 172 -45.12 62.08 -24.64
C SER A 172 -44.65 61.78 -23.21
N LYS A 173 -44.63 60.50 -22.86
CA LYS A 173 -43.65 59.97 -21.91
C LYS A 173 -42.95 58.80 -22.59
N SER A 174 -41.76 59.09 -23.12
CA SER A 174 -40.75 58.10 -23.44
C SER A 174 -40.41 57.33 -22.15
N GLY A 175 -41.17 56.27 -21.90
CA GLY A 175 -40.83 55.25 -20.92
C GLY A 175 -40.03 54.20 -21.64
N THR A 176 -38.71 54.31 -21.60
CA THR A 176 -37.80 53.26 -22.05
C THR A 176 -38.11 52.00 -21.24
N PHE A 177 -38.75 51.01 -21.86
CA PHE A 177 -38.90 49.68 -21.26
C PHE A 177 -37.49 49.06 -21.16
N ILE A 178 -36.93 49.04 -19.95
CA ILE A 178 -35.73 48.26 -19.66
C ILE A 178 -36.16 46.78 -19.67
N PRO A 179 -35.58 45.92 -20.52
CA PRO A 179 -35.94 44.51 -20.55
C PRO A 179 -35.61 43.88 -19.19
N ILE A 180 -36.60 43.19 -18.61
CA ILE A 180 -36.43 42.39 -17.40
C ILE A 180 -35.43 41.30 -17.77
N ALA A 181 -34.22 41.36 -17.20
CA ALA A 181 -33.21 40.33 -17.38
C ALA A 181 -33.79 38.99 -16.93
N ARG A 182 -33.91 38.03 -17.85
CA ARG A 182 -34.27 36.66 -17.51
C ARG A 182 -33.19 36.14 -16.55
N CYS A 183 -33.57 35.70 -15.34
CA CYS A 183 -32.61 35.09 -14.43
C CYS A 183 -31.93 33.92 -15.20
N PRO A 184 -30.60 33.82 -15.17
CA PRO A 184 -29.88 32.78 -15.92
C PRO A 184 -30.38 31.40 -15.48
N PRO A 185 -30.42 30.40 -16.38
CA PRO A 185 -30.78 29.05 -16.02
C PRO A 185 -29.90 28.56 -14.85
N PRO A 186 -30.45 27.72 -13.93
CA PRO A 186 -29.67 27.20 -12.83
C PRO A 186 -28.38 26.56 -13.40
N PRO A 187 -27.21 26.87 -12.82
CA PRO A 187 -25.97 26.31 -13.31
C PRO A 187 -26.04 24.78 -13.27
N PRO A 188 -25.42 24.08 -14.23
CA PRO A 188 -25.34 22.62 -14.23
C PRO A 188 -24.85 22.10 -12.87
N PRO A 189 -25.24 20.88 -12.45
CA PRO A 189 -24.70 20.26 -11.24
C PRO A 189 -23.17 20.35 -11.26
N ALA A 190 -22.58 20.91 -10.22
CA ALA A 190 -21.13 21.02 -10.12
C ALA A 190 -20.54 19.61 -10.16
N ASN A 191 -19.68 19.34 -11.16
CA ASN A 191 -18.99 18.06 -11.26
C ASN A 191 -18.12 17.87 -10.02
N VAL A 192 -18.43 16.85 -9.22
CA VAL A 192 -17.65 16.46 -8.06
C VAL A 192 -16.49 15.59 -8.52
N THR A 193 -15.27 16.01 -8.21
CA THR A 193 -14.04 15.24 -8.45
C THR A 193 -13.53 14.70 -7.12
N ILE A 194 -13.42 13.38 -7.01
CA ILE A 194 -12.85 12.74 -5.82
C ILE A 194 -11.33 12.83 -5.93
N LEU A 195 -10.70 13.38 -4.89
CA LEU A 195 -9.26 13.57 -4.83
C LEU A 195 -8.61 12.41 -4.08
N ASP A 196 -9.16 12.06 -2.92
CA ASP A 196 -8.59 11.02 -2.08
C ASP A 196 -9.61 10.42 -1.09
N ILE A 197 -9.33 9.22 -0.59
CA ILE A 197 -10.13 8.54 0.43
C ILE A 197 -9.23 7.82 1.44
N VAL A 198 -9.61 7.87 2.72
CA VAL A 198 -8.96 7.12 3.80
C VAL A 198 -10.01 6.69 4.83
N THR A 199 -9.77 5.56 5.48
CA THR A 199 -10.60 5.06 6.58
C THR A 199 -9.81 4.96 7.88
N ASP A 200 -10.49 5.07 9.00
CA ASP A 200 -9.99 4.63 10.31
C ASP A 200 -10.91 3.54 10.90
N GLU A 201 -10.84 3.36 12.22
CA GLU A 201 -11.62 2.37 12.97
C GLU A 201 -13.13 2.66 12.95
N THR A 202 -13.51 3.92 12.80
CA THR A 202 -14.91 4.37 12.98
C THR A 202 -15.49 5.03 11.73
N ASN A 203 -14.67 5.78 10.99
CA ASN A 203 -15.09 6.71 9.96
C ASN A 203 -14.36 6.48 8.63
N VAL A 204 -15.06 6.84 7.56
CA VAL A 204 -14.48 7.08 6.25
C VAL A 204 -14.39 8.59 6.02
N TYR A 205 -13.24 9.02 5.52
CA TYR A 205 -12.96 10.40 5.16
C TYR A 205 -12.67 10.46 3.67
N MET A 206 -13.35 11.38 3.00
CA MET A 206 -13.23 11.55 1.56
C MET A 206 -12.95 13.00 1.23
N LEU A 207 -11.87 13.22 0.50
CA LEU A 207 -11.47 14.51 0.00
C LEU A 207 -12.01 14.68 -1.43
N PHE A 208 -12.74 15.76 -1.69
CA PHE A 208 -13.30 16.02 -3.01
C PHE A 208 -13.29 17.52 -3.34
N SER A 209 -13.31 17.83 -4.63
CA SER A 209 -13.43 19.20 -5.14
C SER A 209 -14.68 19.32 -6.00
N ASN A 210 -15.34 20.49 -5.93
CA ASN A 210 -16.45 20.85 -6.80
C ASN A 210 -16.03 21.81 -7.94
N GLY A 211 -14.72 21.93 -8.18
CA GLY A 211 -14.13 22.86 -9.15
C GLY A 211 -13.80 24.25 -8.61
N SER A 212 -14.37 24.66 -7.47
CA SER A 212 -14.08 25.96 -6.85
C SER A 212 -13.51 25.86 -5.43
N ALA A 213 -13.89 24.82 -4.68
CA ALA A 213 -13.40 24.59 -3.33
C ALA A 213 -13.21 23.09 -3.07
N THR A 214 -12.29 22.79 -2.16
CA THR A 214 -12.04 21.43 -1.67
C THR A 214 -12.74 21.21 -0.34
N PHE A 215 -13.43 20.09 -0.22
CA PHE A 215 -14.20 19.68 0.95
C PHE A 215 -13.71 18.34 1.47
N LEU A 216 -13.81 18.18 2.79
CA LEU A 216 -13.64 16.93 3.50
C LEU A 216 -15.01 16.41 3.92
N ALA A 217 -15.44 15.32 3.30
CA ALA A 217 -16.62 14.57 3.71
C ALA A 217 -16.25 13.51 4.75
N THR A 218 -17.06 13.35 5.78
CA THR A 218 -16.90 12.35 6.84
C THR A 218 -18.22 11.60 7.05
N LYS A 219 -18.13 10.29 7.21
CA LYS A 219 -19.26 9.39 7.45
C LYS A 219 -18.77 8.17 8.23
N THR A 220 -19.65 7.43 8.90
CA THR A 220 -19.25 6.16 9.53
C THR A 220 -18.78 5.14 8.50
N ALA A 221 -17.70 4.42 8.80
CA ALA A 221 -17.09 3.46 7.89
C ALA A 221 -18.00 2.28 7.55
N ASN A 222 -18.98 1.98 8.42
CA ASN A 222 -20.01 0.96 8.18
C ASN A 222 -21.16 1.42 7.28
N ASN A 223 -21.05 2.61 6.68
CA ASN A 223 -22.02 3.20 5.76
C ASN A 223 -23.40 3.56 6.39
N GLN A 224 -23.52 3.63 7.72
CA GLN A 224 -24.81 3.84 8.39
C GLN A 224 -25.25 5.30 8.57
N THR A 225 -24.34 6.27 8.61
CA THR A 225 -24.71 7.69 8.79
C THR A 225 -24.82 8.46 7.48
N ASP A 226 -25.34 9.68 7.50
CA ASP A 226 -25.20 10.61 6.38
C ASP A 226 -23.82 11.28 6.36
N TRP A 227 -23.47 11.90 5.24
CA TRP A 227 -22.22 12.63 5.07
C TRP A 227 -22.26 13.98 5.80
N SER A 228 -21.22 14.25 6.60
CA SER A 228 -20.88 15.58 7.11
C SER A 228 -19.80 16.20 6.23
N MET A 229 -19.93 17.47 5.86
CA MET A 229 -19.01 18.15 4.95
C MET A 229 -18.37 19.36 5.62
N ASN A 230 -17.04 19.44 5.56
CA ASN A 230 -16.27 20.58 6.06
C ASN A 230 -15.44 21.17 4.91
N PRO A 231 -15.48 22.49 4.66
CA PRO A 231 -14.58 23.11 3.70
C PRO A 231 -13.14 23.08 4.23
N VAL A 232 -12.19 22.60 3.41
CA VAL A 232 -10.78 22.42 3.81
C VAL A 232 -9.78 23.10 2.88
N GLY A 233 -10.21 23.47 1.67
CA GLY A 233 -9.39 24.19 0.70
C GLY A 233 -9.55 25.70 0.82
N ASN A 234 -8.51 26.42 0.46
CA ASN A 234 -8.54 27.86 0.21
C ASN A 234 -7.60 28.19 -0.98
N PRO A 235 -7.58 29.43 -1.50
CA PRO A 235 -6.75 29.76 -2.66
C PRO A 235 -5.23 29.52 -2.49
N THR A 236 -4.73 29.45 -1.25
CA THR A 236 -3.31 29.24 -0.95
C THR A 236 -3.01 27.80 -0.48
N PHE A 237 -4.03 26.97 -0.27
CA PHE A 237 -3.91 25.58 0.16
C PHE A 237 -5.02 24.72 -0.47
N ALA A 238 -4.64 23.91 -1.45
CA ALA A 238 -5.51 22.93 -2.10
C ALA A 238 -5.00 21.52 -1.79
N PRO A 239 -5.59 20.83 -0.78
CA PRO A 239 -5.17 19.48 -0.45
C PRO A 239 -5.57 18.49 -1.55
N VAL A 240 -4.69 17.52 -1.80
CA VAL A 240 -4.87 16.43 -2.78
C VAL A 240 -4.75 15.05 -2.16
N ASN A 241 -4.13 14.94 -0.97
CA ASN A 241 -4.03 13.70 -0.23
C ASN A 241 -4.56 13.85 1.19
N ILE A 242 -5.10 12.73 1.70
CA ILE A 242 -5.61 12.61 3.07
C ILE A 242 -5.00 11.39 3.77
N PHE A 243 -4.61 11.58 5.02
CA PHE A 243 -4.09 10.54 5.90
C PHE A 243 -4.79 10.63 7.27
N SER A 244 -4.84 9.52 7.97
CA SER A 244 -5.61 9.39 9.20
C SER A 244 -4.77 8.68 10.25
N THR A 245 -4.49 9.39 11.35
CA THR A 245 -3.86 8.83 12.55
C THR A 245 -4.91 8.65 13.65
N HIS A 246 -4.51 8.29 14.87
CA HIS A 246 -5.46 8.14 15.97
C HIS A 246 -6.13 9.48 16.32
N THR A 247 -5.34 10.55 16.42
CA THR A 247 -5.84 11.85 16.90
C THR A 247 -6.09 12.89 15.82
N TYR A 248 -5.50 12.74 14.62
CA TYR A 248 -5.55 13.76 13.57
C TYR A 248 -5.98 13.22 12.21
N ILE A 249 -6.62 14.09 11.43
CA ILE A 249 -6.67 14.01 9.97
C ILE A 249 -5.60 14.92 9.39
N TRP A 250 -4.77 14.35 8.53
CA TRP A 250 -3.69 15.05 7.85
C TRP A 250 -4.07 15.30 6.40
N LEU A 251 -3.96 16.56 5.99
CA LEU A 251 -4.19 17.01 4.62
C LEU A 251 -2.86 17.47 4.03
N GLN A 252 -2.58 17.02 2.81
CA GLN A 252 -1.35 17.37 2.10
C GLN A 252 -1.68 17.90 0.70
N SER A 253 -1.09 19.04 0.33
CA SER A 253 -1.22 19.62 -1.01
C SER A 253 -0.23 19.00 -2.00
N ALA A 254 -0.42 19.27 -3.30
CA ALA A 254 0.52 18.86 -4.34
C ALA A 254 1.92 19.49 -4.17
N THR A 255 1.99 20.66 -3.53
CA THR A 255 3.24 21.37 -3.19
C THR A 255 3.83 20.94 -1.85
N ASN A 256 3.32 19.86 -1.25
CA ASN A 256 3.75 19.30 0.03
C ASN A 256 3.51 20.20 1.26
N GLN A 257 2.65 21.21 1.14
CA GLN A 257 2.12 21.93 2.31
C GLN A 257 1.18 21.01 3.08
N LYS A 258 1.18 21.14 4.41
CA LYS A 258 0.45 20.24 5.29
C LYS A 258 -0.43 21.01 6.27
N VAL A 259 -1.59 20.44 6.55
CA VAL A 259 -2.49 20.88 7.62
C VAL A 259 -2.94 19.65 8.38
N LYS A 260 -2.85 19.67 9.71
CA LYS A 260 -3.44 18.64 10.57
C LYS A 260 -4.68 19.18 11.27
N ILE A 261 -5.71 18.35 11.36
CA ILE A 261 -7.01 18.71 11.94
C ILE A 261 -7.32 17.70 13.05
N PRO A 262 -7.52 18.13 14.31
CA PRO A 262 -7.91 17.22 15.39
C PRO A 262 -9.22 16.49 15.09
N LYS A 263 -9.34 15.26 15.56
CA LYS A 263 -10.58 14.48 15.55
C LYS A 263 -11.39 14.74 16.83
N PRO A 264 -12.74 14.80 16.76
CA PRO A 264 -13.56 14.81 15.55
C PRO A 264 -13.31 16.07 14.72
N VAL A 265 -13.42 15.93 13.39
CA VAL A 265 -13.02 16.97 12.43
C VAL A 265 -13.77 18.28 12.69
N ASN A 266 -13.04 19.31 13.10
CA ASN A 266 -13.50 20.69 13.23
C ASN A 266 -12.42 21.64 12.71
N MET A 267 -12.79 22.46 11.71
CA MET A 267 -11.87 23.37 11.03
C MET A 267 -11.37 24.52 11.89
N THR A 268 -12.07 24.90 12.97
CA THR A 268 -11.60 25.94 13.89
C THR A 268 -10.24 25.61 14.50
N ASN A 269 -9.94 24.32 14.67
CA ASN A 269 -8.69 23.84 15.27
C ASN A 269 -7.69 23.31 14.22
N SER A 270 -7.86 23.65 12.94
CA SER A 270 -6.90 23.26 11.92
C SER A 270 -5.55 23.92 12.17
N MET A 271 -4.48 23.13 12.13
CA MET A 271 -3.11 23.58 12.39
C MET A 271 -2.26 23.41 11.12
N PRO A 272 -1.81 24.51 10.49
CA PRO A 272 -0.84 24.42 9.41
C PRO A 272 0.50 23.92 9.94
N VAL A 273 1.18 23.10 9.14
CA VAL A 273 2.47 22.51 9.47
C VAL A 273 3.50 23.04 8.48
N ALA A 274 4.53 23.71 9.00
CA ALA A 274 5.53 24.40 8.20
C ALA A 274 6.50 23.44 7.49
N ASP A 275 6.65 22.21 7.97
CA ASP A 275 7.54 21.23 7.37
C ASP A 275 7.03 20.77 5.99
N THR A 276 7.83 21.04 4.97
CA THR A 276 7.64 20.57 3.59
C THR A 276 8.77 19.64 3.13
N SER A 277 9.63 19.18 4.05
CA SER A 277 10.84 18.44 3.73
C SER A 277 10.56 16.99 3.29
N VAL A 278 9.54 16.37 3.89
CA VAL A 278 9.12 15.00 3.61
C VAL A 278 7.69 14.98 3.11
N LYS A 279 7.41 14.17 2.08
CA LYS A 279 6.08 13.92 1.55
C LYS A 279 5.48 12.70 2.26
N ILE A 280 4.33 12.87 2.91
CA ILE A 280 3.60 11.76 3.54
C ILE A 280 3.05 10.85 2.43
N THR A 281 3.16 9.55 2.65
CA THR A 281 2.73 8.50 1.73
C THR A 281 1.76 7.51 2.38
N SER A 282 1.85 7.33 3.69
CA SER A 282 0.90 6.53 4.49
C SER A 282 0.96 6.94 5.96
N SER A 283 0.03 6.42 6.75
CA SER A 283 -0.08 6.69 8.19
C SER A 283 -0.56 5.43 8.92
N SER A 284 -0.02 5.20 10.11
CA SER A 284 -0.64 4.29 11.09
C SER A 284 -1.43 5.11 12.11
N ALA A 285 -2.00 4.43 13.11
CA ALA A 285 -2.63 5.10 14.24
C ALA A 285 -1.66 6.02 14.99
N THR A 286 -0.36 5.69 15.05
CA THR A 286 0.61 6.38 15.91
C THR A 286 1.74 7.10 15.16
N ALA A 287 1.88 6.89 13.86
CA ALA A 287 3.01 7.38 13.10
C ALA A 287 2.64 7.81 11.68
N LEU A 288 3.47 8.71 11.14
CA LEU A 288 3.46 9.12 9.74
C LEU A 288 4.65 8.53 9.01
N TYR A 289 4.42 8.09 7.78
CA TYR A 289 5.45 7.52 6.90
C TYR A 289 5.52 8.30 5.61
N GLY A 290 6.74 8.64 5.20
CA GLY A 290 6.94 9.50 4.07
C GLY A 290 8.28 9.30 3.38
N VAL A 291 8.46 10.06 2.32
CA VAL A 291 9.66 10.04 1.49
C VAL A 291 10.20 11.46 1.39
N ASP A 292 11.50 11.64 1.64
CA ASP A 292 12.15 12.95 1.47
C ASP A 292 12.42 13.28 -0.01
N GLY A 293 12.87 14.51 -0.29
CA GLY A 293 13.20 14.93 -1.65
C GLY A 293 14.33 14.15 -2.33
N THR A 294 15.08 13.33 -1.59
CA THR A 294 16.15 12.46 -2.11
C THR A 294 15.71 11.01 -2.32
N GLY A 295 14.46 10.68 -1.98
CA GLY A 295 13.93 9.33 -2.08
C GLY A 295 14.22 8.45 -0.88
N LYS A 296 14.58 8.99 0.29
CA LYS A 296 14.80 8.21 1.52
C LYS A 296 13.50 8.03 2.29
N ALA A 297 13.35 6.84 2.88
CA ALA A 297 12.24 6.51 3.77
C ALA A 297 12.36 7.23 5.11
N MET A 298 11.30 7.93 5.50
CA MET A 298 11.22 8.72 6.72
C MET A 298 10.00 8.32 7.56
N LYS A 299 10.15 8.36 8.88
CA LYS A 299 9.10 8.13 9.88
C LYS A 299 9.05 9.32 10.84
N SER A 300 7.86 9.64 11.31
CA SER A 300 7.65 10.58 12.41
C SER A 300 6.51 10.11 13.30
N ASP A 301 6.38 10.71 14.47
CA ASP A 301 5.21 10.54 15.33
C ASP A 301 3.96 11.19 14.69
N GLU A 302 2.77 10.79 15.12
CA GLU A 302 1.52 11.32 14.54
C GLU A 302 1.32 12.82 14.73
N THR A 303 2.08 13.49 15.61
CA THR A 303 1.98 14.92 15.87
C THR A 303 3.03 15.75 15.13
N LEU A 304 4.04 15.09 14.54
CA LEU A 304 5.23 15.68 13.94
C LEU A 304 6.05 16.54 14.92
N GLN A 305 6.04 16.19 16.21
CA GLN A 305 6.81 16.89 17.24
C GLN A 305 8.24 16.38 17.35
N THR A 306 8.47 15.09 17.12
CA THR A 306 9.83 14.51 17.17
C THR A 306 10.62 14.80 15.89
N GLY A 307 9.98 15.39 14.88
CA GLY A 307 10.53 15.57 13.55
C GLY A 307 10.64 14.27 12.77
N TRP A 308 11.16 14.36 11.55
CA TRP A 308 11.36 13.23 10.66
C TRP A 308 12.68 12.52 10.96
N ALA A 309 12.62 11.20 11.11
CA ALA A 309 13.80 10.34 11.26
C ALA A 309 13.85 9.33 10.09
N PRO A 310 15.05 9.01 9.56
CA PRO A 310 15.19 7.94 8.58
C PRO A 310 14.77 6.59 9.15
N VAL A 311 14.12 5.75 8.34
CA VAL A 311 13.81 4.37 8.71
C VAL A 311 15.09 3.54 8.60
N SER A 312 15.63 3.06 9.73
CA SER A 312 16.97 2.43 9.79
C SER A 312 17.10 1.20 8.89
N GLY A 313 16.08 0.34 8.85
CA GLY A 313 16.06 -0.84 7.99
C GLY A 313 15.96 -0.54 6.49
N LEU A 314 15.77 0.73 6.10
CA LEU A 314 15.74 1.17 4.70
C LEU A 314 16.89 2.10 4.34
N ALA A 315 17.93 2.15 5.18
CA ALA A 315 19.12 2.94 4.91
C ALA A 315 19.73 2.55 3.55
N GLY A 316 19.87 3.54 2.66
CA GLY A 316 20.42 3.35 1.31
C GLY A 316 19.43 2.80 0.27
N THR A 317 18.19 2.49 0.65
CA THR A 317 17.14 2.06 -0.29
C THR A 317 16.35 3.27 -0.76
N ALA A 318 16.40 3.54 -2.07
CA ALA A 318 15.57 4.59 -2.66
C ALA A 318 14.12 4.09 -2.80
N VAL A 319 13.18 4.85 -2.25
CA VAL A 319 11.77 4.49 -2.17
C VAL A 319 10.91 5.55 -2.85
N LYS A 320 9.84 5.11 -3.52
CA LYS A 320 8.82 5.99 -4.11
C LYS A 320 7.69 6.25 -3.13
N SER A 321 7.30 5.22 -2.38
CA SER A 321 6.21 5.28 -1.40
C SER A 321 6.42 4.24 -0.31
N LEU A 322 5.96 4.54 0.91
CA LEU A 322 5.84 3.58 2.00
C LEU A 322 4.38 3.32 2.34
N VAL A 323 4.09 2.10 2.76
CA VAL A 323 2.81 1.70 3.38
C VAL A 323 3.12 1.23 4.79
N GLY A 324 2.85 2.10 5.76
CA GLY A 324 3.07 1.89 7.18
C GLY A 324 1.81 1.60 7.98
N ASP A 325 0.70 1.25 7.32
CA ASP A 325 -0.58 0.94 7.99
C ASP A 325 -0.46 -0.27 8.96
N LEU A 326 0.58 -1.11 8.77
CA LEU A 326 0.92 -2.30 9.58
C LEU A 326 2.25 -2.13 10.36
N ASP A 327 2.55 -0.94 10.86
CA ASP A 327 3.88 -0.55 11.36
C ASP A 327 4.56 -1.40 12.46
N GLN A 328 3.85 -2.32 13.11
CA GLN A 328 4.43 -3.28 14.05
C GLN A 328 4.67 -4.68 13.44
N GLN A 329 4.10 -4.96 12.27
CA GLN A 329 4.21 -6.24 11.58
C GLN A 329 5.11 -6.16 10.36
N GLY A 330 5.07 -5.05 9.65
CA GLY A 330 5.93 -4.81 8.50
C GLY A 330 5.63 -3.50 7.81
N LEU A 331 6.66 -2.98 7.14
CA LEU A 331 6.59 -1.79 6.30
C LEU A 331 6.71 -2.22 4.83
N PHE A 332 5.72 -1.88 4.01
CA PHE A 332 5.81 -2.17 2.58
C PHE A 332 6.39 -0.97 1.84
N ILE A 333 7.34 -1.26 0.96
CA ILE A 333 8.06 -0.30 0.15
C ILE A 333 7.64 -0.50 -1.30
N ILE A 334 7.31 0.59 -1.96
CA ILE A 334 7.18 0.64 -3.42
C ILE A 334 8.38 1.43 -3.93
N ASP A 335 9.21 0.79 -4.76
CA ASP A 335 10.39 1.45 -5.35
C ASP A 335 10.02 2.28 -6.59
N ASN A 336 11.00 2.99 -7.16
CA ASN A 336 10.79 3.81 -8.36
C ASN A 336 10.39 2.99 -9.60
N ASN A 337 10.67 1.68 -9.62
CA ASN A 337 10.29 0.75 -10.67
C ASN A 337 8.94 0.07 -10.39
N SER A 338 8.20 0.54 -9.37
CA SER A 338 6.93 -0.04 -8.92
C SER A 338 7.03 -1.50 -8.46
N ARG A 339 8.21 -1.92 -7.99
CA ARG A 339 8.38 -3.22 -7.30
C ARG A 339 8.07 -3.05 -5.83
N VAL A 340 7.44 -4.08 -5.25
CA VAL A 340 7.07 -4.10 -3.83
C VAL A 340 8.08 -4.92 -3.05
N SER A 341 8.49 -4.42 -1.89
CA SER A 341 9.27 -5.18 -0.91
C SER A 341 8.70 -4.94 0.48
N GLU A 342 8.84 -5.91 1.37
CA GLU A 342 8.42 -5.82 2.76
C GLU A 342 9.65 -5.76 3.65
N CYS A 343 9.70 -4.77 4.53
CA CYS A 343 10.63 -4.74 5.64
C CYS A 343 9.91 -5.33 6.85
N VAL A 344 10.30 -6.54 7.23
CA VAL A 344 9.59 -7.35 8.23
C VAL A 344 9.78 -6.79 9.64
N GLY A 345 8.72 -6.80 10.44
CA GLY A 345 8.73 -6.31 11.83
C GLY A 345 8.72 -4.79 11.93
N ASP A 346 9.48 -4.24 12.87
CA ASP A 346 9.60 -2.80 13.11
C ASP A 346 10.50 -2.08 12.09
N CYS A 347 11.06 -2.83 11.14
CA CYS A 347 12.04 -2.36 10.16
C CYS A 347 13.28 -1.71 10.80
N SER A 348 13.71 -2.20 11.96
CA SER A 348 14.96 -1.77 12.60
C SER A 348 16.19 -2.28 11.86
N THR A 349 16.12 -3.50 11.31
CA THR A 349 17.21 -4.16 10.56
C THR A 349 17.05 -4.00 9.05
N ASN A 350 18.17 -3.90 8.32
CA ASN A 350 18.17 -3.85 6.86
C ASN A 350 17.90 -5.22 6.22
N LYS A 351 16.67 -5.70 6.38
CA LYS A 351 16.19 -6.95 5.82
C LYS A 351 14.87 -6.71 5.11
N THR A 352 14.97 -6.45 3.82
CA THR A 352 13.82 -6.35 2.92
C THR A 352 13.62 -7.67 2.17
N VAL A 353 12.36 -8.10 2.06
CA VAL A 353 11.95 -9.30 1.34
C VAL A 353 11.10 -8.87 0.15
N PRO A 354 11.46 -9.25 -1.10
CA PRO A 354 10.64 -8.92 -2.25
C PRO A 354 9.23 -9.49 -2.13
N VAL A 355 8.23 -8.67 -2.44
CA VAL A 355 6.83 -9.09 -2.50
C VAL A 355 6.48 -9.30 -3.97
N ASN A 356 6.17 -10.54 -4.35
CA ASN A 356 5.76 -10.85 -5.70
C ASN A 356 4.35 -10.28 -5.97
N THR A 357 4.26 -9.30 -6.89
CA THR A 357 2.99 -8.73 -7.34
C THR A 357 2.41 -9.42 -8.57
N GLN A 358 2.97 -10.56 -8.98
CA GLN A 358 2.55 -11.33 -10.17
C GLN A 358 2.59 -10.53 -11.48
N GLY A 359 3.48 -9.53 -11.55
CA GLY A 359 3.62 -8.64 -12.71
C GLY A 359 2.66 -7.45 -12.72
N TYR A 360 1.74 -7.36 -11.74
CA TYR A 360 0.86 -6.20 -11.59
C TYR A 360 1.63 -5.02 -10.97
N LEU A 361 1.49 -3.84 -11.57
CA LEU A 361 2.16 -2.62 -11.13
C LEU A 361 1.27 -1.89 -10.12
N PRO A 362 1.69 -1.72 -8.85
CA PRO A 362 0.90 -1.02 -7.85
C PRO A 362 0.67 0.46 -8.21
N LEU A 363 -0.59 0.88 -8.20
CA LEU A 363 -1.00 2.27 -8.24
C LEU A 363 -1.14 2.83 -6.82
N TYR A 364 -1.83 2.09 -5.95
CA TYR A 364 -1.96 2.39 -4.54
C TYR A 364 -1.98 1.10 -3.72
N MET A 365 -1.52 1.18 -2.48
CA MET A 365 -1.53 0.07 -1.53
C MET A 365 -1.95 0.58 -0.16
N THR A 366 -2.73 -0.23 0.55
CA THR A 366 -3.15 -0.01 1.94
C THR A 366 -3.19 -1.34 2.63
N ALA A 367 -3.05 -1.34 3.95
CA ALA A 367 -3.20 -2.54 4.73
C ALA A 367 -4.17 -2.34 5.88
N ASP A 368 -4.90 -3.40 6.20
CA ASP A 368 -5.84 -3.43 7.30
C ASP A 368 -5.17 -4.04 8.53
N PRO A 369 -4.95 -3.28 9.61
CA PRO A 369 -4.31 -3.80 10.83
C PRO A 369 -5.15 -4.86 11.55
N SER A 370 -6.47 -4.86 11.39
CA SER A 370 -7.37 -5.80 12.06
C SER A 370 -7.35 -7.18 11.38
N THR A 371 -7.50 -7.20 10.05
CA THR A 371 -7.56 -8.43 9.25
C THR A 371 -6.19 -8.87 8.72
N LYS A 372 -5.16 -8.02 8.86
CA LYS A 372 -3.82 -8.19 8.28
C LYS A 372 -3.86 -8.35 6.76
N GLN A 373 -4.93 -7.90 6.12
CA GLN A 373 -5.07 -7.95 4.68
C GLN A 373 -4.36 -6.76 4.04
N LEU A 374 -3.61 -7.05 2.99
CA LEU A 374 -3.00 -6.06 2.13
C LEU A 374 -3.87 -5.91 0.88
N TRP A 375 -4.20 -4.68 0.55
CA TRP A 375 -4.99 -4.30 -0.61
C TRP A 375 -4.13 -3.47 -1.56
N MET A 376 -4.25 -3.76 -2.84
CA MET A 376 -3.56 -3.07 -3.90
C MET A 376 -4.53 -2.75 -5.03
N THR A 377 -4.50 -1.50 -5.52
CA THR A 377 -5.01 -1.18 -6.85
C THR A 377 -3.82 -1.15 -7.81
N SER A 378 -4.02 -1.63 -9.04
CA SER A 378 -2.99 -1.68 -10.07
C SER A 378 -3.33 -0.82 -11.28
N SER A 379 -2.31 -0.31 -11.97
CA SER A 379 -2.47 0.27 -13.30
C SER A 379 -2.73 -0.78 -14.39
N THR A 380 -2.40 -2.05 -14.11
CA THR A 380 -2.64 -3.18 -15.01
C THR A 380 -3.83 -3.98 -14.48
N SER A 381 -4.87 -4.15 -15.29
CA SER A 381 -6.03 -4.95 -14.89
C SER A 381 -5.71 -6.44 -14.99
N GLY A 382 -6.17 -7.21 -14.01
CA GLY A 382 -6.22 -8.67 -14.09
C GLY A 382 -7.42 -9.15 -14.90
N SER A 383 -7.79 -10.42 -14.74
CA SER A 383 -8.88 -11.05 -15.49
C SER A 383 -10.25 -10.48 -15.16
N VAL A 384 -10.46 -9.96 -13.94
CA VAL A 384 -11.77 -9.47 -13.47
C VAL A 384 -11.77 -8.01 -13.01
N GLY A 385 -10.60 -7.40 -12.86
CA GLY A 385 -10.49 -6.03 -12.38
C GLY A 385 -9.07 -5.62 -12.05
N ASN A 386 -8.88 -4.41 -11.52
CA ASN A 386 -7.56 -3.89 -11.15
C ASN A 386 -7.30 -3.88 -9.64
N ILE A 387 -8.15 -4.56 -8.86
CA ILE A 387 -8.05 -4.62 -7.40
C ILE A 387 -7.53 -6.00 -7.02
N PHE A 388 -6.64 -6.03 -6.04
CA PHE A 388 -5.98 -7.23 -5.58
C PHE A 388 -5.91 -7.22 -4.06
N ASN A 389 -6.14 -8.38 -3.44
CA ASN A 389 -5.90 -8.57 -2.02
C ASN A 389 -5.05 -9.80 -1.73
N ARG A 390 -4.34 -9.76 -0.62
CA ARG A 390 -3.62 -10.91 -0.05
C ARG A 390 -3.57 -10.77 1.46
N VAL A 391 -3.24 -11.85 2.15
CA VAL A 391 -2.83 -11.75 3.55
C VAL A 391 -1.39 -11.23 3.59
N GLY A 392 -1.13 -10.21 4.43
CA GLY A 392 0.20 -9.62 4.58
C GLY A 392 1.19 -10.62 5.16
N ASN A 393 0.86 -11.15 6.34
CA ASN A 393 1.60 -12.19 7.06
C ASN A 393 0.70 -13.41 7.30
N PRO A 394 0.71 -14.39 6.40
CA PRO A 394 -0.11 -15.58 6.58
C PRO A 394 0.37 -16.42 7.76
N ASP A 395 -0.55 -17.03 8.49
CA ASP A 395 -0.21 -18.02 9.50
C ASP A 395 0.19 -19.34 8.82
N TYR A 396 1.47 -19.69 8.91
CA TYR A 396 2.03 -20.92 8.33
C TYR A 396 1.99 -22.11 9.31
N SER A 397 1.39 -21.97 10.49
CA SER A 397 1.40 -23.02 11.52
C SER A 397 0.85 -24.36 11.02
N SER A 398 -0.21 -24.35 10.22
CA SER A 398 -0.78 -25.56 9.61
C SER A 398 0.15 -26.23 8.59
N ILE A 399 0.86 -25.42 7.80
CA ILE A 399 1.85 -25.89 6.83
C ILE A 399 3.06 -26.46 7.59
N LEU A 400 3.55 -25.76 8.61
CA LEU A 400 4.66 -26.21 9.45
C LEU A 400 4.33 -27.53 10.18
N ASN A 401 3.13 -27.65 10.75
CA ASN A 401 2.67 -28.88 11.39
C ASN A 401 2.65 -30.08 10.41
N THR A 402 2.54 -29.83 9.11
CA THR A 402 2.58 -30.88 8.06
C THR A 402 4.00 -31.12 7.55
N VAL A 403 4.80 -30.07 7.34
CA VAL A 403 6.14 -30.15 6.74
C VAL A 403 7.19 -30.58 7.75
N THR A 404 7.16 -30.07 8.99
CA THR A 404 8.15 -30.40 10.03
C THR A 404 8.30 -31.90 10.29
N PRO A 405 7.24 -32.71 10.46
CA PRO A 405 7.41 -34.16 10.65
C PRO A 405 7.98 -34.86 9.41
N LEU A 406 7.64 -34.41 8.19
CA LEU A 406 8.21 -34.96 6.95
C LEU A 406 9.71 -34.65 6.83
N ASP A 407 10.10 -33.45 7.22
CA ASP A 407 11.50 -33.00 7.23
C ASP A 407 12.34 -33.79 8.26
N GLN A 408 11.81 -33.95 9.48
CA GLN A 408 12.42 -34.81 10.51
C GLN A 408 12.57 -36.26 10.05
N ASN A 409 11.56 -36.81 9.35
CA ASN A 409 11.63 -38.17 8.83
C ASN A 409 12.68 -38.29 7.71
N ARG A 410 12.80 -37.28 6.83
CA ARG A 410 13.84 -37.23 5.79
C ARG A 410 15.23 -37.19 6.42
N ASP A 411 15.43 -36.36 7.43
CA ASP A 411 16.73 -36.24 8.12
C ASP A 411 17.09 -37.53 8.86
N LYS A 412 16.09 -38.22 9.44
CA LYS A 412 16.28 -39.55 10.03
C LYS A 412 16.73 -40.58 8.98
N VAL A 413 16.12 -40.59 7.80
CA VAL A 413 16.54 -41.48 6.68
C VAL A 413 17.98 -41.21 6.29
N VAL A 414 18.40 -39.94 6.20
CA VAL A 414 19.81 -39.57 5.92
C VAL A 414 20.74 -40.06 7.05
N GLY A 415 20.31 -39.93 8.30
CA GLY A 415 21.02 -40.46 9.47
C GLY A 415 21.21 -41.97 9.40
N ASP A 416 20.13 -42.72 9.13
CA ASP A 416 20.15 -44.18 9.03
C ASP A 416 21.06 -44.65 7.88
N VAL A 417 21.06 -43.96 6.74
CA VAL A 417 21.98 -44.23 5.62
C VAL A 417 23.43 -44.00 6.03
N LYS A 418 23.71 -42.92 6.77
CA LYS A 418 25.06 -42.63 7.26
C LYS A 418 25.54 -43.69 8.24
N ASP A 419 24.68 -44.16 9.14
CA ASP A 419 25.00 -45.20 10.11
C ASP A 419 25.23 -46.56 9.44
N GLU A 420 24.41 -46.92 8.45
CA GLU A 420 24.59 -48.15 7.67
C GLU A 420 25.87 -48.11 6.83
N TYR A 421 26.18 -46.97 6.19
CA TYR A 421 27.44 -46.78 5.48
C TYR A 421 28.65 -46.91 6.42
N ASN A 422 28.57 -46.30 7.62
CA ASN A 422 29.62 -46.42 8.63
C ASN A 422 29.80 -47.87 9.12
N LYS A 423 28.71 -48.61 9.35
CA LYS A 423 28.77 -50.04 9.69
C LYS A 423 29.41 -50.86 8.58
N GLN A 424 29.01 -50.68 7.33
CA GLN A 424 29.60 -51.40 6.20
C GLN A 424 31.08 -51.07 6.02
N THR A 425 31.47 -49.80 6.20
CA THR A 425 32.87 -49.38 6.12
C THR A 425 33.70 -49.91 7.29
N GLN A 426 33.14 -49.94 8.50
CA GLN A 426 33.76 -50.60 9.66
C GLN A 426 33.90 -52.11 9.43
N VAL A 427 32.88 -52.79 8.87
CA VAL A 427 32.94 -54.22 8.55
C VAL A 427 33.93 -54.51 7.42
N MET A 428 34.09 -53.63 6.44
CA MET A 428 35.17 -53.74 5.43
C MET A 428 36.57 -53.50 6.01
N THR A 429 36.69 -52.59 6.98
CA THR A 429 37.96 -52.34 7.69
C THR A 429 38.33 -53.52 8.59
N VAL A 430 37.34 -54.10 9.29
CA VAL A 430 37.50 -55.27 10.15
C VAL A 430 37.74 -56.54 9.34
N ASN A 431 37.10 -56.72 8.18
CA ASN A 431 37.38 -57.87 7.30
C ASN A 431 38.77 -57.80 6.65
N LYS A 432 39.34 -56.61 6.44
CA LYS A 432 40.74 -56.48 6.02
C LYS A 432 41.72 -56.81 7.15
N GLN A 433 41.33 -56.60 8.41
CA GLN A 433 42.16 -56.87 9.59
C GLN A 433 42.00 -58.29 10.16
N ILE A 434 40.93 -59.02 9.85
CA ILE A 434 40.77 -60.43 10.25
C ILE A 434 41.74 -61.35 9.49
N GLY A 435 42.09 -61.04 8.24
CA GLY A 435 43.13 -61.77 7.50
C GLY A 435 44.50 -61.66 8.17
N ASP A 436 44.89 -60.43 8.53
CA ASP A 436 46.16 -60.18 9.22
C ASP A 436 46.16 -60.68 10.66
N PHE A 437 45.01 -60.67 11.34
CA PHE A 437 44.87 -61.24 12.70
C PHE A 437 44.95 -62.76 12.67
N HIS A 438 44.42 -63.44 11.65
CA HIS A 438 44.53 -64.89 11.52
C HIS A 438 45.98 -65.32 11.24
N ASP A 439 46.71 -64.56 10.42
CA ASP A 439 48.14 -64.80 10.15
C ASP A 439 49.02 -64.47 11.36
N LEU A 440 48.72 -63.40 12.09
CA LEU A 440 49.42 -63.05 13.33
C LEU A 440 49.10 -64.06 14.46
N PHE A 441 47.86 -64.54 14.56
CA PHE A 441 47.44 -65.53 15.56
C PHE A 441 48.05 -66.91 15.28
N ALA A 442 48.12 -67.33 14.01
CA ALA A 442 48.85 -68.55 13.63
C ALA A 442 50.36 -68.42 13.89
N LYS A 443 50.94 -67.23 13.70
CA LYS A 443 52.36 -66.95 13.94
C LYS A 443 52.72 -66.79 15.42
N ILE A 444 51.79 -66.35 16.26
CA ILE A 444 51.99 -66.18 17.71
C ILE A 444 51.70 -67.49 18.46
N PHE A 445 50.71 -68.28 18.02
CA PHE A 445 50.23 -69.46 18.77
C PHE A 445 50.53 -70.81 18.09
N GLY A 446 51.08 -70.82 16.87
CA GLY A 446 51.43 -72.05 16.15
C GLY A 446 52.64 -72.81 16.71
N ASP A 447 53.56 -72.14 17.40
CA ASP A 447 54.82 -72.74 17.89
C ASP A 447 55.06 -72.66 19.40
N ALA A 448 54.17 -72.03 20.18
CA ALA A 448 54.36 -71.85 21.61
C ALA A 448 53.68 -72.94 22.47
N THR A 449 54.00 -74.21 22.18
CA THR A 449 53.90 -75.32 23.15
C THR A 449 55.16 -75.43 24.02
N LYS A 450 55.88 -74.33 24.24
CA LYS A 450 57.08 -74.31 25.09
C LYS A 450 57.09 -73.03 25.90
N ALA A 451 56.71 -73.19 27.16
CA ALA A 451 57.38 -72.68 28.37
C ALA A 451 57.86 -71.21 28.33
N THR A 452 57.58 -70.30 29.26
CA THR A 452 57.36 -70.34 30.72
C THR A 452 57.82 -68.94 31.19
N GLN A 453 57.20 -68.41 32.24
CA GLN A 453 57.69 -67.31 33.12
C GLN A 453 57.54 -65.85 32.62
N VAL A 454 56.63 -65.05 33.22
CA VAL A 454 56.77 -64.29 34.50
C VAL A 454 57.49 -62.95 34.26
N THR A 455 57.13 -61.75 34.71
CA THR A 455 55.93 -61.08 35.29
C THR A 455 56.33 -59.57 35.39
N ASN A 456 55.35 -58.66 35.48
CA ASN A 456 55.42 -57.33 36.13
C ASN A 456 56.18 -56.18 35.40
N THR A 457 55.73 -54.91 35.35
CA THR A 457 54.76 -54.17 36.17
C THR A 457 54.09 -53.03 35.38
N GLU A 458 52.84 -52.79 35.79
CA GLU A 458 51.85 -51.73 35.55
C GLU A 458 52.32 -50.27 35.36
N ILE A 459 51.54 -49.49 34.61
CA ILE A 459 50.97 -48.22 35.09
C ILE A 459 49.48 -48.17 34.72
N SER A 460 48.68 -47.84 35.73
CA SER A 460 47.23 -47.83 35.77
C SER A 460 46.65 -46.47 35.34
N LYS A 461 45.45 -46.54 34.75
CA LYS A 461 44.27 -45.72 35.06
C LYS A 461 44.17 -44.25 34.62
N VAL A 462 42.92 -43.98 34.21
CA VAL A 462 42.15 -42.73 34.26
C VAL A 462 42.21 -41.86 33.00
N GLU A 463 41.19 -42.09 32.17
CA GLU A 463 40.23 -41.04 31.81
C GLU A 463 40.85 -39.75 31.25
N THR A 464 41.10 -39.75 29.95
CA THR A 464 40.97 -38.51 29.17
C THR A 464 40.38 -38.84 27.80
N ASP A 465 39.22 -39.50 27.81
CA ASP A 465 38.40 -39.77 26.63
C ASP A 465 37.57 -38.53 26.18
N VAL A 466 38.04 -37.31 26.52
CA VAL A 466 37.39 -36.03 26.14
C VAL A 466 38.33 -35.09 25.38
N VAL A 467 39.60 -35.44 25.15
CA VAL A 467 40.54 -34.61 24.38
C VAL A 467 40.99 -35.25 23.05
N GLY A 468 40.72 -36.54 22.84
CA GLY A 468 41.18 -37.27 21.65
C GLY A 468 40.43 -37.01 20.33
N LYS A 469 39.21 -36.47 20.37
CA LYS A 469 38.38 -36.26 19.16
C LYS A 469 38.53 -34.90 18.46
N GLN A 470 39.49 -34.07 18.87
CA GLN A 470 39.85 -32.84 18.15
C GLN A 470 41.03 -33.01 17.17
N MET A 471 41.64 -34.19 17.06
CA MET A 471 42.73 -34.48 16.11
C MET A 471 42.30 -35.25 14.84
N GLN A 472 41.13 -34.93 14.28
CA GLN A 472 40.81 -35.31 12.87
C GLN A 472 40.40 -34.13 11.98
N LEU A 473 40.24 -32.93 12.53
CA LEU A 473 39.97 -31.71 11.75
C LEU A 473 41.24 -30.96 11.29
N LYS A 474 42.44 -31.50 11.57
CA LYS A 474 43.72 -31.00 11.03
C LYS A 474 44.22 -31.75 9.79
N THR A 475 43.56 -32.83 9.36
CA THR A 475 44.00 -33.62 8.21
C THR A 475 43.59 -33.00 6.87
N ILE A 476 42.53 -32.17 6.84
CA ILE A 476 42.08 -31.51 5.61
C ILE A 476 42.92 -30.27 5.27
N THR A 477 43.43 -29.54 6.26
CA THR A 477 44.27 -28.35 6.05
C THR A 477 45.65 -28.68 5.46
N ASN A 478 46.08 -29.95 5.53
CA ASN A 478 47.35 -30.39 4.96
C ASN A 478 47.26 -30.91 3.51
N ILE A 479 46.05 -31.14 2.97
CA ILE A 479 45.85 -31.65 1.60
C ILE A 479 45.68 -30.51 0.58
N GLU A 480 45.17 -29.36 1.01
CA GLU A 480 44.98 -28.17 0.17
C GLU A 480 46.22 -27.74 -0.65
N PRO A 481 47.43 -27.62 -0.07
CA PRO A 481 48.60 -27.19 -0.85
C PRO A 481 49.09 -28.24 -1.86
N ILE A 482 48.80 -29.52 -1.63
CA ILE A 482 49.18 -30.62 -2.53
C ILE A 482 48.29 -30.59 -3.78
N ILE A 483 46.99 -30.37 -3.62
CA ILE A 483 46.04 -30.27 -4.74
C ILE A 483 46.36 -29.05 -5.62
N GLN A 484 46.68 -27.90 -5.04
CA GLN A 484 47.05 -26.69 -5.80
C GLN A 484 48.29 -26.91 -6.67
N LYS A 485 49.36 -27.52 -6.12
CA LYS A 485 50.61 -27.81 -6.86
C LYS A 485 50.37 -28.79 -8.02
N PHE A 486 49.48 -29.77 -7.82
CA PHE A 486 49.11 -30.71 -8.87
C PHE A 486 48.38 -30.03 -10.04
N VAL A 487 47.44 -29.13 -9.74
CA VAL A 487 46.72 -28.35 -10.76
C VAL A 487 47.66 -27.47 -11.58
N VAL A 488 48.63 -26.81 -10.94
CA VAL A 488 49.63 -25.97 -11.63
C VAL A 488 50.53 -26.80 -12.57
N THR A 489 50.94 -27.98 -12.14
CA THR A 489 51.73 -28.91 -12.96
C THR A 489 50.95 -29.32 -14.21
N LEU A 490 49.66 -29.63 -14.05
CA LEU A 490 48.79 -30.06 -15.15
C LEU A 490 48.52 -28.91 -16.14
N ALA A 491 48.30 -27.69 -15.63
CA ALA A 491 48.15 -26.49 -16.46
C ALA A 491 49.42 -26.20 -17.27
N THR A 492 50.60 -26.37 -16.66
CA THR A 492 51.90 -26.17 -17.34
C THR A 492 52.12 -27.21 -18.44
N ALA A 493 51.82 -28.48 -18.16
CA ALA A 493 51.87 -29.55 -19.16
C ALA A 493 50.95 -29.28 -20.36
N ALA A 494 49.73 -28.80 -20.11
CA ALA A 494 48.80 -28.40 -21.16
C ALA A 494 49.33 -27.22 -22.00
N LEU A 495 49.96 -26.23 -21.35
CA LEU A 495 50.54 -25.06 -22.02
C LEU A 495 51.74 -25.44 -22.90
N VAL A 496 52.57 -26.39 -22.46
CA VAL A 496 53.65 -26.97 -23.28
C VAL A 496 53.09 -27.64 -24.53
N TYR A 497 52.01 -28.42 -24.43
CA TYR A 497 51.35 -28.98 -25.60
C TYR A 497 50.81 -27.90 -26.54
N ALA A 498 50.20 -26.84 -26.01
CA ALA A 498 49.62 -25.77 -26.81
C ALA A 498 50.69 -25.01 -27.63
N VAL A 499 51.83 -24.69 -27.01
CA VAL A 499 52.88 -23.88 -27.64
C VAL A 499 53.79 -24.71 -28.55
N PHE A 500 54.10 -25.94 -28.16
CA PHE A 500 55.13 -26.76 -28.83
C PHE A 500 54.56 -27.90 -29.68
N SER A 501 53.24 -27.93 -29.94
CA SER A 501 52.55 -28.96 -30.73
C SER A 501 53.21 -29.27 -32.09
N PHE A 502 53.94 -28.31 -32.67
CA PHE A 502 54.66 -28.48 -33.94
C PHE A 502 55.90 -29.40 -33.87
N LEU A 503 56.40 -29.75 -32.67
CA LEU A 503 57.59 -30.58 -32.47
C LEU A 503 57.32 -32.11 -32.51
N GLY A 504 56.10 -32.52 -32.81
CA GLY A 504 55.72 -33.94 -32.95
C GLY A 504 56.00 -34.76 -31.69
N TRP A 505 56.61 -35.94 -31.84
CA TRP A 505 56.78 -36.91 -30.73
C TRP A 505 57.67 -36.39 -29.58
N ILE A 506 58.56 -35.44 -29.86
CA ILE A 506 59.49 -34.86 -28.88
C ILE A 506 58.72 -34.12 -27.77
N VAL A 507 57.57 -33.53 -28.09
CA VAL A 507 56.74 -32.84 -27.11
C VAL A 507 56.20 -33.77 -26.03
N HIS A 508 55.87 -35.02 -26.37
CA HIS A 508 55.42 -35.99 -25.38
C HIS A 508 56.52 -36.31 -24.37
N ALA A 509 57.77 -36.42 -24.83
CA ALA A 509 58.93 -36.65 -23.95
C ALA A 509 59.17 -35.46 -23.00
N ILE A 510 59.07 -34.23 -23.52
CA ILE A 510 59.21 -33.00 -22.71
C ILE A 510 58.11 -32.93 -21.65
N VAL A 511 56.85 -33.21 -22.02
CA VAL A 511 55.74 -33.16 -21.07
C VAL A 511 55.86 -34.24 -19.99
N LEU A 512 56.35 -35.44 -20.34
CA LEU A 512 56.59 -36.50 -19.36
C LEU A 512 57.63 -36.07 -18.31
N VAL A 513 58.69 -35.38 -18.73
CA VAL A 513 59.68 -34.78 -17.81
C VAL A 513 59.03 -33.71 -16.92
N VAL A 514 58.20 -32.83 -17.48
CA VAL A 514 57.49 -31.78 -16.70
C VAL A 514 56.56 -32.39 -15.65
N ILE A 515 55.83 -33.46 -15.98
CA ILE A 515 54.97 -34.16 -15.03
C ILE A 515 55.79 -34.86 -13.95
N ALA A 516 56.88 -35.54 -14.30
CA ALA A 516 57.75 -36.21 -13.34
C ALA A 516 58.37 -35.22 -12.33
N VAL A 517 58.85 -34.07 -12.83
CA VAL A 517 59.37 -32.98 -11.98
C VAL A 517 58.26 -32.38 -11.12
N GLY A 518 57.08 -32.12 -11.68
CA GLY A 518 55.96 -31.55 -10.94
C GLY A 518 55.41 -32.46 -9.84
N ILE A 519 55.38 -33.78 -10.06
CA ILE A 519 55.05 -34.77 -9.02
C ILE A 519 56.12 -34.77 -7.93
N TYR A 520 57.41 -34.79 -8.30
CA TYR A 520 58.51 -34.73 -7.34
C TYR A 520 58.44 -33.48 -6.46
N LEU A 521 58.18 -32.31 -7.05
CA LEU A 521 58.01 -31.03 -6.32
C LEU A 521 56.72 -30.94 -5.51
N SER A 522 55.68 -31.69 -5.89
CA SER A 522 54.43 -31.76 -5.11
C SER A 522 54.58 -32.63 -3.87
N LEU A 523 55.49 -33.62 -3.91
CA LEU A 523 55.78 -34.52 -2.79
C LEU A 523 56.86 -33.96 -1.85
N ASN A 524 57.87 -33.26 -2.37
CA ASN A 524 58.87 -32.56 -1.56
C ASN A 524 58.43 -31.11 -1.30
N ASN A 525 57.96 -30.83 -0.08
CA ASN A 525 57.31 -29.58 0.30
C ASN A 525 58.21 -28.32 0.38
N ASP A 526 59.42 -28.33 -0.20
CA ASP A 526 60.45 -27.30 0.01
C ASP A 526 60.32 -26.03 -0.85
N ILE A 527 59.30 -25.91 -1.70
CA ILE A 527 59.09 -24.73 -2.56
C ILE A 527 57.79 -24.03 -2.22
N SER A 528 57.89 -22.81 -1.67
CA SER A 528 56.75 -21.91 -1.43
C SER A 528 56.40 -21.13 -2.70
N LEU A 529 55.20 -21.35 -3.24
CA LEU A 529 54.65 -20.69 -4.44
C LEU A 529 54.00 -19.32 -4.14
N SER A 530 54.59 -18.53 -3.24
CA SER A 530 53.93 -17.35 -2.65
C SER A 530 54.00 -16.05 -3.48
N SER A 531 54.67 -16.01 -4.63
CA SER A 531 54.84 -14.74 -5.38
C SER A 531 54.11 -14.66 -6.73
N LEU A 532 53.55 -15.76 -7.26
CA LEU A 532 52.96 -15.78 -8.61
C LEU A 532 51.43 -15.55 -8.65
N TRP A 533 50.73 -15.68 -7.51
CA TRP A 533 49.26 -15.55 -7.45
C TRP A 533 48.76 -14.25 -6.81
N ALA A 534 49.64 -13.41 -6.26
CA ALA A 534 49.26 -12.09 -5.73
C ALA A 534 49.07 -11.00 -6.82
N ARG A 535 49.19 -11.35 -8.11
CA ARG A 535 49.14 -10.41 -9.25
C ARG A 535 48.36 -10.89 -10.48
N LEU A 536 47.36 -11.75 -10.28
CA LEU A 536 46.32 -11.95 -11.29
C LEU A 536 45.04 -11.27 -10.79
N PRO A 537 44.38 -10.42 -11.61
CA PRO A 537 43.22 -9.63 -11.20
C PRO A 537 41.99 -10.50 -10.88
#